data_AF-A0A2D6A3X2-F1
#
_entry.id   AF-A0A2D6A3X2-F1
#
_cell.length_a   1.000
_cell.length_b   1.000
_cell.length_c   1.000
_cell.angle_alpha   90.00
_cell.angle_beta   90.00
_cell.angle_gamma   90.00
#
_symmetry.space_group_name_H-M   'P 1'
#
loop_
_entity.id
_entity.type
_entity.pdbx_description
1 polymer ?
#
loop_
_entity_poly.entity_id
_entity_poly.type
_entity_poly.pdbx_seq_one_letter_code
_entity_poly.pdbx_strand_id
1 'polypeptide(L)'
;MPKALQRVAVIGASLSDGFGATPLSRLLNKAIAGKAGRQPVARLASSMFFARPLVGGRQQIDRAIKREATLVVGADYLFWYAYGFPGGIRQRAGKAVELRTTDRAGRDLAIRGWQLAQGLAELERLDVRVVIGDLPDMTGAHPMMLKPAQIPSRATLDKLNERIRAWAAPRKNVLLLPMAEWMTQLRAGKLSLPNRKGGGEPIRLSAEKMMSWDRLHPTKLGTVVFCSLLVDKLRSWVGQPIADSLHFDTWRILDDSALATELEEPSKRLSTRPARKSRK
;
A
#
# COMPACT_ATOMS: atom_id res chain seq x y z
N MET A 1 -5.45 17.57 -20.57
CA MET A 1 -5.20 16.46 -19.61
C MET A 1 -4.16 15.50 -20.20
N PRO A 2 -3.02 15.27 -19.54
CA PRO A 2 -2.01 14.31 -20.00
C PRO A 2 -2.57 12.89 -20.12
N LYS A 3 -2.21 12.16 -21.19
CA LYS A 3 -2.72 10.79 -21.48
C LYS A 3 -2.59 9.85 -20.28
N ALA A 4 -1.48 9.92 -19.55
CA ALA A 4 -1.21 9.09 -18.38
C ALA A 4 -2.28 9.20 -17.27
N LEU A 5 -2.95 10.35 -17.13
CA LEU A 5 -3.91 10.62 -16.06
C LEU A 5 -5.38 10.53 -16.51
N GLN A 6 -5.64 10.16 -17.76
CA GLN A 6 -7.00 10.11 -18.30
C GLN A 6 -7.85 8.99 -17.69
N ARG A 7 -7.25 7.81 -17.44
CA ARG A 7 -7.94 6.63 -16.90
C ARG A 7 -7.09 5.98 -15.81
N VAL A 8 -7.06 6.60 -14.64
CA VAL A 8 -6.33 6.06 -13.49
C VAL A 8 -7.15 4.97 -12.80
N ALA A 9 -6.51 3.86 -12.45
CA ALA A 9 -7.11 2.77 -11.69
C ALA A 9 -6.30 2.48 -10.42
N VAL A 10 -7.01 2.21 -9.31
CA VAL A 10 -6.41 1.80 -8.04
C VAL A 10 -6.72 0.33 -7.80
N ILE A 11 -5.68 -0.48 -7.66
CA ILE A 11 -5.72 -1.92 -7.32
C ILE A 11 -5.13 -2.13 -5.92
N GLY A 12 -5.31 -3.31 -5.36
CA GLY A 12 -4.79 -3.71 -4.06
C GLY A 12 -5.86 -4.11 -3.07
N ALA A 13 -5.54 -3.95 -1.79
CA ALA A 13 -6.34 -4.44 -0.67
C ALA A 13 -6.69 -3.29 0.26
N SER A 14 -6.43 -3.44 1.56
CA SER A 14 -6.97 -2.61 2.62
C SER A 14 -6.66 -1.11 2.48
N LEU A 15 -5.41 -0.72 2.25
CA LEU A 15 -5.03 0.70 2.10
C LEU A 15 -5.68 1.28 0.85
N SER A 16 -5.60 0.55 -0.26
CA SER A 16 -6.12 0.99 -1.56
C SER A 16 -7.64 1.06 -1.60
N ASP A 17 -8.30 0.10 -0.93
CA ASP A 17 -9.76 -0.03 -0.82
C ASP A 17 -10.37 0.88 0.26
N GLY A 18 -9.55 1.38 1.20
CA GLY A 18 -9.97 2.27 2.28
C GLY A 18 -10.58 1.54 3.48
N PHE A 19 -10.04 0.37 3.86
CA PHE A 19 -10.50 -0.36 5.03
C PHE A 19 -10.46 0.52 6.29
N GLY A 20 -11.63 0.83 6.87
CA GLY A 20 -11.75 1.73 8.02
C GLY A 20 -11.43 3.21 7.74
N ALA A 21 -11.20 3.59 6.48
CA ALA A 21 -10.73 4.91 6.08
C ALA A 21 -11.35 5.38 4.73
N THR A 22 -10.80 6.44 4.14
CA THR A 22 -11.20 6.90 2.81
C THR A 22 -10.47 6.08 1.74
N PRO A 23 -11.15 5.52 0.72
CA PRO A 23 -10.48 4.80 -0.36
C PRO A 23 -9.45 5.68 -1.07
N LEU A 24 -8.28 5.11 -1.39
CA LEU A 24 -7.18 5.84 -2.02
C LEU A 24 -7.58 6.47 -3.36
N SER A 25 -8.45 5.79 -4.12
CA SER A 25 -9.00 6.32 -5.38
C SER A 25 -9.72 7.66 -5.20
N ARG A 26 -10.40 7.88 -4.07
CA ARG A 26 -11.11 9.13 -3.79
C ARG A 26 -10.15 10.27 -3.50
N LEU A 27 -9.05 10.00 -2.81
CA LEU A 27 -8.00 10.98 -2.53
C LEU A 27 -7.21 11.32 -3.81
N LEU A 28 -6.82 10.31 -4.58
CA LEU A 28 -6.18 10.51 -5.89
C LEU A 28 -7.09 11.26 -6.88
N ASN A 29 -8.41 11.06 -6.81
CA ASN A 29 -9.33 11.82 -7.65
C ASN A 29 -9.35 13.31 -7.31
N LYS A 30 -9.11 13.68 -6.04
CA LYS A 30 -8.89 15.07 -5.60
C LYS A 30 -7.51 15.57 -6.02
N ALA A 31 -6.50 14.69 -6.04
CA ALA A 31 -5.12 15.03 -6.39
C ALA A 31 -4.92 15.41 -7.85
N ILE A 32 -5.75 14.90 -8.76
CA ILE A 32 -5.57 15.14 -10.21
C ILE A 32 -6.40 16.35 -10.63
N ALA A 33 -5.72 17.43 -11.04
CA ALA A 33 -6.34 18.66 -11.53
C ALA A 33 -6.95 18.48 -12.92
N GLY A 34 -7.97 19.29 -13.22
CA GLY A 34 -8.69 19.25 -14.49
C GLY A 34 -9.69 18.09 -14.59
N LYS A 35 -10.88 18.38 -15.13
CA LYS A 35 -11.93 17.39 -15.38
C LYS A 35 -12.07 17.03 -16.87
N ALA A 36 -11.76 17.96 -17.76
CA ALA A 36 -11.92 17.76 -19.20
C ALA A 36 -11.03 16.61 -19.71
N GLY A 37 -11.66 15.60 -20.32
CA GLY A 37 -10.97 14.42 -20.88
C GLY A 37 -10.47 13.39 -19.86
N ARG A 38 -10.81 13.54 -18.56
CA ARG A 38 -10.44 12.59 -17.50
C ARG A 38 -11.65 11.81 -17.01
N GLN A 39 -11.49 10.50 -16.84
CA GLN A 39 -12.45 9.68 -16.11
C GLN A 39 -12.18 9.74 -14.60
N PRO A 40 -13.22 9.60 -13.75
CA PRO A 40 -13.03 9.41 -12.32
C PRO A 40 -12.06 8.26 -12.03
N VAL A 41 -11.18 8.43 -11.03
CA VAL A 41 -10.23 7.38 -10.64
C VAL A 41 -10.99 6.12 -10.24
N ALA A 42 -10.73 5.01 -10.93
CA ALA A 42 -11.44 3.76 -10.70
C ALA A 42 -10.95 3.06 -9.44
N ARG A 43 -11.87 2.65 -8.58
CA ARG A 43 -11.59 1.74 -7.46
C ARG A 43 -11.76 0.29 -7.93
N LEU A 44 -10.65 -0.38 -8.16
CA LEU A 44 -10.61 -1.81 -8.49
C LEU A 44 -10.14 -2.66 -7.31
N ALA A 45 -9.47 -2.04 -6.34
CA ALA A 45 -9.08 -2.64 -5.06
C ALA A 45 -10.25 -3.29 -4.32
N SER A 46 -9.94 -4.25 -3.44
CA SER A 46 -10.93 -4.94 -2.62
C SER A 46 -10.34 -5.36 -1.28
N SER A 47 -11.01 -5.02 -0.18
CA SER A 47 -10.65 -5.51 1.16
C SER A 47 -10.78 -7.03 1.28
N MET A 48 -11.49 -7.72 0.37
CA MET A 48 -11.59 -9.19 0.33
C MET A 48 -10.42 -9.86 -0.42
N PHE A 49 -9.48 -9.08 -0.95
CA PHE A 49 -8.36 -9.58 -1.74
C PHE A 49 -7.49 -10.59 -0.97
N PHE A 50 -7.36 -10.43 0.35
CA PHE A 50 -6.59 -11.32 1.22
C PHE A 50 -7.03 -12.79 1.17
N ALA A 51 -8.31 -13.05 0.91
CA ALA A 51 -8.87 -14.40 0.95
C ALA A 51 -8.34 -15.26 -0.22
N ARG A 52 -8.22 -14.67 -1.41
CA ARG A 52 -7.82 -15.37 -2.64
C ARG A 52 -6.91 -14.48 -3.51
N PRO A 53 -5.67 -14.21 -3.09
CA PRO A 53 -4.80 -13.25 -3.77
C PRO A 53 -4.46 -13.62 -5.22
N LEU A 54 -4.37 -14.91 -5.58
CA LEU A 54 -4.13 -15.27 -6.99
C LEU A 54 -5.32 -14.88 -7.89
N VAL A 55 -6.53 -15.19 -7.45
CA VAL A 55 -7.76 -14.93 -8.23
C VAL A 55 -8.11 -13.45 -8.20
N GLY A 56 -8.14 -12.86 -7.01
CA GLY A 56 -8.50 -11.46 -6.85
C GLY A 56 -7.52 -10.53 -7.56
N GLY A 57 -6.23 -10.86 -7.57
CA GLY A 57 -5.21 -10.00 -8.15
C GLY A 57 -5.27 -10.03 -9.66
N ARG A 58 -5.45 -11.22 -10.26
CA ARG A 58 -5.75 -11.37 -11.69
C ARG A 58 -7.00 -10.61 -12.09
N GLN A 59 -8.10 -10.75 -11.34
CA GLN A 59 -9.35 -10.03 -11.63
C GLN A 59 -9.19 -8.50 -11.60
N GLN A 60 -8.39 -7.98 -10.66
CA GLN A 60 -8.12 -6.54 -10.60
C GLN A 60 -7.31 -6.06 -11.81
N ILE A 61 -6.34 -6.85 -12.28
CA ILE A 61 -5.57 -6.57 -13.50
C ILE A 61 -6.46 -6.68 -14.74
N ASP A 62 -7.25 -7.74 -14.87
CA ASP A 62 -8.20 -7.91 -15.98
C ASP A 62 -9.15 -6.71 -16.09
N ARG A 63 -9.64 -6.21 -14.94
CA ARG A 63 -10.48 -5.00 -14.89
C ARG A 63 -9.73 -3.73 -15.26
N ALA A 64 -8.45 -3.61 -14.90
CA ALA A 64 -7.62 -2.46 -15.29
C ALA A 64 -7.37 -2.45 -16.81
N ILE A 65 -7.05 -3.62 -17.39
CA ILE A 65 -6.88 -3.81 -18.83
C ILE A 65 -8.19 -3.52 -19.58
N LYS A 66 -9.31 -4.10 -19.14
CA LYS A 66 -10.64 -3.87 -19.73
C LYS A 66 -11.05 -2.39 -19.71
N ARG A 67 -10.55 -1.63 -18.73
CA ARG A 67 -10.79 -0.18 -18.63
C ARG A 67 -9.80 0.65 -19.46
N GLU A 68 -8.84 -0.01 -20.10
CA GLU A 68 -7.72 0.65 -20.79
C GLU A 68 -7.02 1.66 -19.86
N ALA A 69 -6.80 1.27 -18.60
CA ALA A 69 -6.20 2.15 -17.61
C ALA A 69 -4.86 2.71 -18.13
N THR A 70 -4.63 4.01 -17.95
CA THR A 70 -3.42 4.71 -18.42
C THR A 70 -2.36 4.84 -17.33
N LEU A 71 -2.78 4.65 -16.08
CA LEU A 71 -1.97 4.59 -14.87
C LEU A 71 -2.65 3.65 -13.89
N VAL A 72 -1.90 2.71 -13.34
CA VAL A 72 -2.37 1.79 -12.29
C VAL A 72 -1.60 2.06 -11.00
N VAL A 73 -2.32 2.24 -9.89
CA VAL A 73 -1.73 2.45 -8.56
C VAL A 73 -2.12 1.29 -7.64
N GLY A 74 -1.13 0.53 -7.19
CA GLY A 74 -1.26 -0.67 -6.37
C GLY A 74 -0.32 -0.67 -5.17
N ALA A 75 -0.46 0.32 -4.29
CA ALA A 75 0.45 0.53 -3.15
C ALA A 75 0.57 -0.70 -2.23
N ASP A 76 -0.52 -1.43 -2.02
CA ASP A 76 -0.57 -2.65 -1.20
C ASP A 76 -0.95 -3.89 -2.02
N TYR A 77 -0.83 -3.84 -3.35
CA TYR A 77 -1.23 -4.95 -4.23
C TYR A 77 -0.45 -6.24 -3.98
N LEU A 78 0.87 -6.12 -3.78
CA LEU A 78 1.74 -7.27 -3.55
C LEU A 78 1.65 -7.81 -2.10
N PHE A 79 1.02 -7.09 -1.18
CA PHE A 79 1.02 -7.41 0.24
C PHE A 79 0.52 -8.84 0.51
N TRP A 80 -0.68 -9.18 0.02
CA TRP A 80 -1.27 -10.50 0.29
C TRP A 80 -0.66 -11.65 -0.50
N TYR A 81 0.17 -11.36 -1.50
CA TYR A 81 0.99 -12.39 -2.12
C TYR A 81 2.18 -12.81 -1.23
N ALA A 82 2.63 -11.91 -0.35
CA ALA A 82 3.69 -12.21 0.61
C ALA A 82 3.15 -12.60 1.99
N TYR A 83 2.05 -11.99 2.45
CA TYR A 83 1.46 -12.16 3.79
C TYR A 83 0.29 -13.16 3.85
N GLY A 84 -0.06 -13.80 2.74
CA GLY A 84 -1.05 -14.88 2.72
C GLY A 84 -0.65 -16.05 3.64
N PHE A 85 -1.62 -16.83 4.09
CA PHE A 85 -1.35 -18.02 4.92
C PHE A 85 -0.45 -19.03 4.21
N PRO A 86 0.74 -19.37 4.74
CA PRO A 86 1.68 -20.29 4.09
C PRO A 86 1.08 -21.65 3.73
N GLY A 87 0.22 -22.21 4.60
CA GLY A 87 -0.50 -23.46 4.32
C GLY A 87 -1.41 -23.38 3.09
N GLY A 88 -2.17 -22.29 2.97
CA GLY A 88 -3.01 -22.02 1.79
C GLY A 88 -2.18 -21.71 0.54
N ILE A 89 -1.01 -21.08 0.69
CA ILE A 89 -0.09 -20.86 -0.43
C ILE A 89 0.48 -22.18 -0.94
N ARG A 90 0.98 -23.03 -0.03
CA ARG A 90 1.53 -24.35 -0.37
C ARG A 90 0.49 -25.23 -1.08
N GLN A 91 -0.75 -25.26 -0.59
CA GLN A 91 -1.83 -26.01 -1.23
C GLN A 91 -2.08 -25.55 -2.68
N ARG A 92 -2.02 -24.24 -2.94
CA ARG A 92 -2.20 -23.67 -4.28
C ARG A 92 -1.00 -23.88 -5.20
N ALA A 93 0.20 -23.79 -4.66
CA ALA A 93 1.43 -23.98 -5.40
C ALA A 93 1.61 -25.44 -5.87
N GLY A 94 1.11 -26.40 -5.09
CA GLY A 94 1.25 -27.83 -5.42
C GLY A 94 2.71 -28.21 -5.65
N LYS A 95 3.00 -28.90 -6.77
CA LYS A 95 4.35 -29.29 -7.19
C LYS A 95 5.19 -28.11 -7.74
N ALA A 96 4.58 -26.95 -8.03
CA ALA A 96 5.29 -25.81 -8.63
C ALA A 96 6.28 -25.14 -7.65
N VAL A 97 6.13 -25.39 -6.34
CA VAL A 97 7.14 -25.05 -5.34
C VAL A 97 7.86 -26.34 -4.97
N GLU A 98 8.89 -26.68 -5.74
CA GLU A 98 9.84 -27.70 -5.34
C GLU A 98 10.63 -27.17 -4.14
N LEU A 99 10.38 -27.74 -2.96
CA LEU A 99 11.09 -27.36 -1.74
C LEU A 99 12.47 -28.00 -1.76
N ARG A 100 13.42 -27.31 -2.40
CA ARG A 100 14.84 -27.71 -2.48
C ARG A 100 15.59 -27.62 -1.14
N THR A 101 14.90 -27.22 -0.08
CA THR A 101 15.44 -27.11 1.27
C THR A 101 14.52 -27.77 2.30
N THR A 102 15.15 -28.35 3.31
CA THR A 102 14.49 -28.94 4.48
C THR A 102 14.34 -27.96 5.64
N ASP A 103 14.99 -26.81 5.61
CA ASP A 103 14.91 -25.82 6.69
C ASP A 103 13.60 -24.99 6.59
N ARG A 104 13.07 -24.59 7.75
CA ARG A 104 11.77 -23.89 7.83
C ARG A 104 11.79 -22.53 7.13
N ALA A 105 12.88 -21.77 7.24
CA ALA A 105 12.98 -20.42 6.70
C ALA A 105 13.09 -20.45 5.17
N GLY A 106 13.89 -21.37 4.64
CA GLY A 106 14.01 -21.60 3.20
C GLY A 106 12.69 -22.06 2.57
N ARG A 107 11.92 -22.93 3.24
CA ARG A 107 10.58 -23.31 2.77
C ARG A 107 9.60 -22.14 2.77
N ASP A 108 9.57 -21.34 3.83
CA ASP A 108 8.73 -20.15 3.94
C ASP A 108 9.02 -19.16 2.81
N LEU A 109 10.31 -18.88 2.56
CA LEU A 109 10.75 -18.03 1.46
C LEU A 109 10.34 -18.60 0.08
N ALA A 110 10.50 -19.90 -0.15
CA ALA A 110 10.13 -20.52 -1.42
C ALA A 110 8.63 -20.38 -1.70
N ILE A 111 7.79 -20.66 -0.70
CA ILE A 111 6.32 -20.60 -0.78
C ILE A 111 5.86 -19.16 -1.04
N ARG A 112 6.26 -18.20 -0.21
CA ARG A 112 5.88 -16.78 -0.37
C ARG A 112 6.48 -16.18 -1.64
N GLY A 113 7.71 -16.56 -1.95
CA GLY A 113 8.42 -16.12 -3.14
C GLY A 113 7.74 -16.55 -4.44
N TRP A 114 7.23 -17.78 -4.50
CA TRP A 114 6.44 -18.24 -5.64
C TRP A 114 5.15 -17.44 -5.79
N GLN A 115 4.42 -17.21 -4.69
CA GLN A 115 3.18 -16.45 -4.75
C GLN A 115 3.43 -15.00 -5.15
N LEU A 116 4.47 -14.36 -4.60
CA LEU A 116 4.91 -13.03 -5.02
C LEU A 116 5.21 -12.98 -6.53
N ALA A 117 5.90 -13.99 -7.07
CA ALA A 117 6.19 -14.07 -8.51
C ALA A 117 4.90 -14.12 -9.36
N GLN A 118 3.84 -14.77 -8.87
CA GLN A 118 2.53 -14.74 -9.57
C GLN A 118 1.96 -13.32 -9.61
N GLY A 119 2.02 -12.57 -8.50
CA GLY A 119 1.56 -11.18 -8.46
C GLY A 119 2.38 -10.26 -9.39
N LEU A 120 3.69 -10.46 -9.45
CA LEU A 120 4.56 -9.73 -10.38
C LEU A 120 4.26 -10.07 -11.85
N ALA A 121 4.02 -11.35 -12.17
CA ALA A 121 3.63 -11.77 -13.51
C ALA A 121 2.29 -11.18 -13.96
N GLU A 122 1.32 -11.04 -13.03
CA GLU A 122 0.06 -10.35 -13.35
C GLU A 122 0.28 -8.85 -13.66
N LEU A 123 1.21 -8.18 -12.96
CA LEU A 123 1.56 -6.79 -13.26
C LEU A 123 2.27 -6.62 -14.62
N GLU A 124 2.99 -7.63 -15.11
CA GLU A 124 3.64 -7.60 -16.43
C GLU A 124 2.66 -7.57 -17.60
N ARG A 125 1.39 -7.90 -17.36
CA ARG A 125 0.32 -7.80 -18.36
C ARG A 125 -0.12 -6.36 -18.63
N LEU A 126 0.44 -5.38 -17.91
CA LEU A 126 0.11 -3.96 -18.04
C LEU A 126 1.18 -3.22 -18.85
N ASP A 127 0.81 -2.74 -20.04
CA ASP A 127 1.68 -1.91 -20.89
C ASP A 127 1.63 -0.40 -20.54
N VAL A 128 1.25 -0.08 -19.30
CA VAL A 128 1.03 1.30 -18.84
C VAL A 128 1.93 1.66 -17.67
N ARG A 129 1.83 2.88 -17.18
CA ARG A 129 2.52 3.29 -15.95
C ARG A 129 1.93 2.55 -14.77
N VAL A 130 2.79 1.99 -13.92
CA VAL A 130 2.39 1.22 -12.74
C VAL A 130 3.11 1.76 -11.51
N VAL A 131 2.36 2.03 -10.45
CA VAL A 131 2.90 2.35 -9.13
C VAL A 131 2.62 1.17 -8.21
N ILE A 132 3.64 0.61 -7.57
CA ILE A 132 3.50 -0.47 -6.58
C ILE A 132 4.30 -0.16 -5.32
N GLY A 133 3.89 -0.71 -4.18
CA GLY A 133 4.70 -0.68 -2.96
C GLY A 133 5.53 -1.95 -2.78
N ASP A 134 6.68 -1.79 -2.14
CA ASP A 134 7.37 -2.93 -1.52
C ASP A 134 6.65 -3.38 -0.22
N LEU A 135 7.21 -4.36 0.48
CA LEU A 135 6.58 -5.03 1.61
C LEU A 135 7.07 -4.43 2.94
N PRO A 136 6.23 -3.71 3.69
CA PRO A 136 6.59 -3.23 5.01
C PRO A 136 6.59 -4.35 6.05
N ASP A 137 7.34 -4.18 7.13
CA ASP A 137 7.29 -5.07 8.30
C ASP A 137 6.07 -4.75 9.18
N MET A 138 5.15 -5.71 9.25
CA MET A 138 3.92 -5.63 10.02
C MET A 138 3.98 -6.41 11.33
N THR A 139 5.18 -6.68 11.85
CA THR A 139 5.38 -7.22 13.19
C THR A 139 4.65 -6.35 14.24
N GLY A 140 3.92 -7.01 15.13
CA GLY A 140 3.08 -6.38 16.13
C GLY A 140 1.67 -6.00 15.65
N ALA A 141 1.29 -6.37 14.42
CA ALA A 141 -0.10 -6.34 13.98
C ALA A 141 -0.99 -7.23 14.87
N HIS A 142 -2.24 -6.82 15.06
CA HIS A 142 -3.14 -7.53 15.94
C HIS A 142 -3.52 -8.91 15.37
N PRO A 143 -3.46 -10.01 16.17
CA PRO A 143 -3.67 -11.37 15.67
C PRO A 143 -5.06 -11.67 15.10
N MET A 144 -6.04 -10.79 15.30
CA MET A 144 -7.35 -10.92 14.62
C MET A 144 -7.28 -10.53 13.15
N MET A 145 -6.39 -9.61 12.78
CA MET A 145 -6.25 -9.12 11.41
C MET A 145 -5.14 -9.84 10.65
N LEU A 146 -4.04 -10.17 11.35
CA LEU A 146 -2.89 -10.84 10.75
C LEU A 146 -2.33 -11.85 11.74
N LYS A 147 -2.44 -13.15 11.43
CA LYS A 147 -1.91 -14.18 12.33
C LYS A 147 -0.39 -14.11 12.38
N PRO A 148 0.26 -14.43 13.52
CA PRO A 148 1.72 -14.45 13.61
C PRO A 148 2.39 -15.31 12.52
N ALA A 149 1.80 -16.45 12.15
CA ALA A 149 2.31 -17.32 11.09
C ALA A 149 2.23 -16.70 9.67
N GLN A 150 1.43 -15.64 9.49
CA GLN A 150 1.34 -14.90 8.23
C GLN A 150 2.41 -13.83 8.10
N ILE A 151 3.04 -13.41 9.20
CA ILE A 151 4.10 -12.41 9.20
C ILE A 151 5.41 -13.11 8.78
N PRO A 152 6.00 -12.79 7.62
CA PRO A 152 7.27 -13.39 7.23
C PRO A 152 8.38 -12.92 8.19
N SER A 153 9.40 -13.75 8.37
CA SER A 153 10.59 -13.32 9.12
C SER A 153 11.25 -12.11 8.47
N ARG A 154 12.03 -11.33 9.22
CA ARG A 154 12.76 -10.19 8.66
C ARG A 154 13.65 -10.60 7.48
N ALA A 155 14.42 -11.67 7.62
CA ALA A 155 15.25 -12.21 6.54
C ALA A 155 14.43 -12.66 5.32
N THR A 156 13.21 -13.19 5.53
CA THR A 156 12.29 -13.50 4.43
C THR A 156 11.82 -12.21 3.74
N LEU A 157 11.37 -11.21 4.51
CA LEU A 157 10.91 -9.92 3.97
C LEU A 157 12.00 -9.22 3.16
N ASP A 158 13.23 -9.19 3.66
CA ASP A 158 14.35 -8.53 2.99
C ASP A 158 14.59 -9.17 1.60
N LYS A 159 14.59 -10.50 1.51
CA LYS A 159 14.73 -11.25 0.25
C LYS A 159 13.54 -11.08 -0.69
N LEU A 160 12.32 -10.99 -0.16
CA LEU A 160 11.13 -10.71 -0.98
C LEU A 160 11.18 -9.29 -1.56
N ASN A 161 11.56 -8.30 -0.75
CA ASN A 161 11.74 -6.92 -1.19
C ASN A 161 12.89 -6.76 -2.20
N GLU A 162 13.98 -7.53 -2.03
CA GLU A 162 15.05 -7.60 -3.03
C GLU A 162 14.51 -8.07 -4.38
N ARG A 163 13.66 -9.11 -4.41
CA ARG A 163 13.01 -9.58 -5.65
C ARG A 163 12.09 -8.52 -6.27
N ILE A 164 11.33 -7.78 -5.46
CA ILE A 164 10.48 -6.68 -5.96
C ILE A 164 11.33 -5.57 -6.56
N ARG A 165 12.42 -5.17 -5.90
CA ARG A 165 13.35 -4.16 -6.41
C ARG A 165 14.02 -4.62 -7.71
N ALA A 166 14.51 -5.86 -7.77
CA ALA A 166 15.11 -6.44 -8.97
C ALA A 166 14.12 -6.49 -10.13
N TRP A 167 12.85 -6.81 -9.85
CA TRP A 167 11.78 -6.74 -10.84
C TRP A 167 11.48 -5.29 -11.27
N ALA A 168 11.41 -4.33 -10.36
CA ALA A 168 11.10 -2.95 -10.72
C ALA A 168 12.24 -2.24 -11.48
N ALA A 169 13.51 -2.52 -11.14
CA ALA A 169 14.69 -1.78 -11.60
C ALA A 169 14.81 -1.60 -13.13
N PRO A 170 14.64 -2.62 -13.98
CA PRO A 170 14.76 -2.44 -15.44
C PRO A 170 13.51 -1.79 -16.08
N ARG A 171 12.42 -1.59 -15.33
CA ARG A 171 11.11 -1.18 -15.87
C ARG A 171 10.90 0.32 -15.69
N LYS A 172 11.17 1.11 -16.75
CA LYS A 172 10.99 2.59 -16.74
C LYS A 172 9.55 3.05 -16.49
N ASN A 173 8.56 2.19 -16.75
CA ASN A 173 7.15 2.43 -16.52
C ASN A 173 6.68 2.04 -15.11
N VAL A 174 7.58 1.60 -14.23
CA VAL A 174 7.27 1.22 -12.84
C VAL A 174 7.84 2.24 -11.86
N LEU A 175 6.99 2.72 -10.95
CA LEU A 175 7.38 3.43 -9.74
C LEU A 175 7.23 2.51 -8.54
N LEU A 176 8.34 2.25 -7.85
CA LEU A 176 8.34 1.51 -6.59
C LEU A 176 8.26 2.48 -5.40
N LEU A 177 7.22 2.35 -4.59
CA LEU A 177 7.06 3.08 -3.34
C LEU A 177 7.83 2.37 -2.22
N PRO A 178 8.62 3.11 -1.41
CA PRO A 178 9.43 2.55 -0.34
C PRO A 178 8.58 2.36 0.93
N MET A 179 7.55 1.51 0.87
CA MET A 179 6.62 1.26 1.98
C MET A 179 7.35 0.74 3.22
N ALA A 180 8.33 -0.14 3.04
CA ALA A 180 9.14 -0.70 4.12
C ALA A 180 9.96 0.37 4.84
N GLU A 181 10.53 1.30 4.09
CA GLU A 181 11.25 2.43 4.64
C GLU A 181 10.31 3.38 5.38
N TRP A 182 9.18 3.76 4.77
CA TRP A 182 8.19 4.62 5.39
C TRP A 182 7.65 4.04 6.70
N MET A 183 7.34 2.75 6.75
CA MET A 183 6.90 2.10 7.98
C MET A 183 8.01 2.07 9.04
N THR A 184 9.26 1.85 8.63
CA THR A 184 10.42 1.89 9.55
C THR A 184 10.60 3.29 10.14
N GLN A 185 10.57 4.32 9.29
CA GLN A 185 10.68 5.72 9.73
C GLN A 185 9.51 6.14 10.62
N LEU A 186 8.28 5.72 10.30
CA LEU A 186 7.10 5.99 11.10
C LEU A 186 7.20 5.38 12.50
N ARG A 187 7.61 4.11 12.61
CA ARG A 187 7.83 3.44 13.90
C ARG A 187 8.97 4.07 14.71
N ALA A 188 9.98 4.61 14.03
CA ALA A 188 11.08 5.32 14.66
C ALA A 188 10.76 6.79 15.01
N GLY A 189 9.56 7.30 14.69
CA GLY A 189 9.19 8.71 14.89
C GLY A 189 10.00 9.68 14.02
N LYS A 190 10.51 9.20 12.88
CA LYS A 190 11.37 9.96 11.95
C LYS A 190 10.63 10.43 10.70
N LEU A 191 9.48 9.85 10.38
CA LEU A 191 8.66 10.30 9.25
C LEU A 191 7.97 11.61 9.62
N SER A 192 7.98 12.59 8.72
CA SER A 192 7.42 13.92 8.96
C SER A 192 6.67 14.47 7.75
N LEU A 193 5.84 15.48 7.99
CA LEU A 193 5.23 16.30 6.95
C LEU A 193 5.72 17.76 7.03
N PRO A 194 5.78 18.47 5.90
CA PRO A 194 6.02 19.92 5.91
C PRO A 194 4.99 20.64 6.78
N ASN A 195 5.46 21.63 7.55
CA ASN A 195 4.61 22.45 8.38
C ASN A 195 3.57 23.24 7.54
N ARG A 196 2.34 23.36 8.06
CA ARG A 196 1.23 24.08 7.42
C ARG A 196 1.58 25.50 6.99
N LYS A 197 2.34 26.24 7.81
CA LYS A 197 2.62 27.67 7.58
C LYS A 197 3.74 27.92 6.56
N GLY A 198 4.43 26.87 6.10
CA GLY A 198 5.68 27.01 5.33
C GLY A 198 6.83 27.55 6.20
N GLY A 199 8.02 26.99 6.06
CA GLY A 199 9.22 27.48 6.78
C GLY A 199 9.31 27.16 8.28
N GLY A 200 8.30 26.55 8.90
CA GLY A 200 8.37 26.01 10.26
C GLY A 200 8.92 24.59 10.33
N GLU A 201 9.28 24.13 11.53
CA GLU A 201 9.75 22.75 11.78
C GLU A 201 8.74 21.71 11.26
N PRO A 202 9.21 20.65 10.57
CA PRO A 202 8.35 19.57 10.10
C PRO A 202 7.59 18.89 11.23
N ILE A 203 6.34 18.54 10.98
CA ILE A 203 5.50 17.83 11.96
C ILE A 203 5.85 16.35 11.92
N ARG A 204 6.39 15.83 13.02
CA ARG A 204 6.70 14.40 13.18
C ARG A 204 5.42 13.58 13.27
N LEU A 205 5.36 12.52 12.49
CA LEU A 205 4.26 11.58 12.47
C LEU A 205 4.49 10.48 13.50
N SER A 206 3.44 10.13 14.23
CA SER A 206 3.47 9.02 15.18
C SER A 206 2.69 7.82 14.65
N ALA A 207 3.22 6.61 14.89
CA ALA A 207 2.55 5.38 14.49
C ALA A 207 1.17 5.24 15.14
N GLU A 208 0.99 5.74 16.37
CA GLU A 208 -0.26 5.71 17.13
C GLU A 208 -1.39 6.47 16.45
N LYS A 209 -1.08 7.55 15.73
CA LYS A 209 -2.06 8.35 14.99
C LYS A 209 -2.24 7.86 13.56
N MET A 210 -1.15 7.40 12.94
CA MET A 210 -1.17 6.98 11.53
C MET A 210 -1.79 5.58 11.35
N MET A 211 -1.67 4.70 12.35
CA MET A 211 -2.13 3.32 12.30
C MET A 211 -3.37 3.12 13.16
N SER A 212 -4.31 2.34 12.65
CA SER A 212 -5.46 1.85 13.40
C SER A 212 -5.03 1.00 14.60
N TRP A 213 -5.98 0.69 15.49
CA TRP A 213 -5.76 -0.14 16.68
C TRP A 213 -5.08 -1.49 16.39
N ASP A 214 -5.26 -2.01 15.18
CA ASP A 214 -4.70 -3.29 14.76
C ASP A 214 -3.23 -3.21 14.31
N ARG A 215 -2.64 -2.01 14.24
CA ARG A 215 -1.26 -1.77 13.80
C ARG A 215 -0.92 -2.38 12.43
N LEU A 216 -1.94 -2.56 11.59
CA LEU A 216 -1.83 -3.06 10.23
C LEU A 216 -2.41 -2.06 9.23
N HIS A 217 -3.60 -1.54 9.53
CA HIS A 217 -4.32 -0.64 8.66
C HIS A 217 -4.02 0.81 9.04
N PRO A 218 -3.94 1.74 8.07
CA PRO A 218 -3.86 3.16 8.38
C PRO A 218 -5.17 3.67 8.98
N THR A 219 -5.11 4.78 9.72
CA THR A 219 -6.30 5.58 10.08
C THR A 219 -6.75 6.44 8.89
N LYS A 220 -7.82 7.21 9.06
CA LYS A 220 -8.19 8.26 8.08
C LYS A 220 -7.06 9.25 7.87
N LEU A 221 -6.47 9.73 8.97
CA LEU A 221 -5.30 10.62 8.96
C LEU A 221 -4.13 9.94 8.25
N GLY A 222 -3.77 8.71 8.64
CA GLY A 222 -2.69 7.94 8.01
C GLY A 222 -2.89 7.74 6.49
N THR A 223 -4.14 7.59 6.03
CA THR A 223 -4.44 7.44 4.60
C THR A 223 -4.27 8.74 3.82
N VAL A 224 -4.64 9.89 4.41
CA VAL A 224 -4.39 11.21 3.80
C VAL A 224 -2.90 11.49 3.69
N VAL A 225 -2.16 11.24 4.78
CA VAL A 225 -0.69 11.40 4.81
C VAL A 225 -0.03 10.46 3.81
N PHE A 226 -0.46 9.20 3.73
CA PHE A 226 0.02 8.26 2.72
C PHE A 226 -0.21 8.79 1.30
N CYS A 227 -1.40 9.32 1.01
CA CYS A 227 -1.71 9.86 -0.31
C CYS A 227 -0.83 11.08 -0.65
N SER A 228 -0.45 11.89 0.34
CA SER A 228 0.51 12.99 0.18
C SER A 228 1.86 12.46 -0.29
N LEU A 229 2.45 11.52 0.45
CA LEU A 229 3.74 10.89 0.12
C LEU A 229 3.71 10.21 -1.25
N LEU A 230 2.60 9.54 -1.58
CA LEU A 230 2.38 8.93 -2.89
C LEU A 230 2.37 9.98 -4.01
N VAL A 231 1.63 11.08 -3.85
CA VAL A 231 1.55 12.12 -4.89
C VAL A 231 2.90 12.80 -5.09
N ASP A 232 3.66 13.04 -4.03
CA ASP A 232 5.02 13.60 -4.14
C ASP A 232 5.98 12.66 -4.87
N LYS A 233 5.93 11.36 -4.58
CA LYS A 233 6.67 10.35 -5.34
C LYS A 233 6.22 10.26 -6.80
N LEU A 234 4.91 10.35 -7.05
CA LEU A 234 4.36 10.33 -8.40
C LEU A 234 4.84 11.56 -9.19
N ARG A 235 4.79 12.76 -8.61
CA ARG A 235 5.23 14.02 -9.22
C ARG A 235 6.71 14.02 -9.56
N SER A 236 7.56 13.51 -8.67
CA SER A 236 9.01 13.43 -8.91
C SER A 236 9.39 12.38 -9.96
N TRP A 237 8.56 11.35 -10.13
CA TRP A 237 8.79 10.30 -11.12
C TRP A 237 8.28 10.66 -12.52
N VAL A 238 7.17 11.40 -12.61
CA VAL A 238 6.60 11.79 -13.90
C VAL A 238 7.21 13.11 -14.39
N GLY A 239 7.54 13.16 -15.68
CA GLY A 239 7.96 14.42 -16.32
C GLY A 239 6.79 15.38 -16.56
N GLN A 240 7.11 16.60 -16.97
CA GLN A 240 6.11 17.56 -17.42
C GLN A 240 5.43 17.12 -18.73
N PRO A 241 4.15 17.46 -18.96
CA PRO A 241 3.24 18.25 -18.11
C PRO A 241 2.42 17.41 -17.10
N ILE A 242 2.80 16.15 -16.85
CA ILE A 242 2.03 15.27 -15.94
C ILE A 242 2.14 15.77 -14.50
N ALA A 243 3.33 16.20 -14.08
CA ALA A 243 3.57 16.69 -12.72
C ALA A 243 2.72 17.94 -12.40
N ASP A 244 2.52 18.83 -13.37
CA ASP A 244 1.64 20.01 -13.26
C ASP A 244 0.15 19.67 -13.21
N SER A 245 -0.25 18.42 -13.42
CA SER A 245 -1.63 17.99 -13.26
C SER A 245 -1.89 17.30 -11.92
N LEU A 246 -0.87 17.22 -11.05
CA LEU A 246 -0.93 16.55 -9.74
C LEU A 246 -0.78 17.58 -8.62
N HIS A 247 -1.88 17.88 -7.94
CA HIS A 247 -1.95 18.81 -6.82
C HIS A 247 -2.67 18.17 -5.64
N PHE A 248 -1.93 17.89 -4.57
CA PHE A 248 -2.49 17.37 -3.34
C PHE A 248 -2.15 18.29 -2.18
N ASP A 249 -3.04 19.24 -1.91
CA ASP A 249 -2.93 20.11 -0.74
C ASP A 249 -3.30 19.31 0.51
N THR A 250 -2.26 18.78 1.16
CA THR A 250 -2.41 17.92 2.33
C THR A 250 -3.15 18.64 3.45
N TRP A 251 -2.77 19.88 3.73
CA TRP A 251 -3.34 20.67 4.84
C TRP A 251 -4.80 21.01 4.61
N ARG A 252 -5.15 21.47 3.40
CA ARG A 252 -6.54 21.70 3.04
C ARG A 252 -7.38 20.43 3.16
N ILE A 253 -6.87 19.27 2.74
CA ILE A 253 -7.61 18.00 2.86
C ILE A 253 -7.79 17.59 4.32
N LEU A 254 -6.78 17.82 5.16
CA LEU A 254 -6.86 17.59 6.60
C LEU A 254 -7.88 18.51 7.26
N ASP A 255 -7.91 19.80 6.90
CA ASP A 255 -8.90 20.77 7.39
C ASP A 255 -10.33 20.38 6.97
N ASP A 256 -10.55 20.13 5.67
CA ASP A 256 -11.85 19.72 5.12
C ASP A 256 -12.38 18.42 5.78
N SER A 257 -11.49 17.61 6.35
CA SER A 257 -11.81 16.34 7.00
C SER A 257 -11.82 16.42 8.53
N ALA A 258 -11.59 17.60 9.11
CA ALA A 258 -11.42 17.82 10.55
C ALA A 258 -10.33 16.95 11.20
N LEU A 259 -9.24 16.66 10.47
CA LEU A 259 -8.11 15.84 10.90
C LEU A 259 -6.85 16.66 11.22
N ALA A 260 -6.82 17.97 10.91
CA ALA A 260 -5.66 18.81 11.16
C ALA A 260 -5.30 18.87 12.65
N THR A 261 -6.29 19.06 13.52
CA THR A 261 -6.11 19.07 14.97
C THR A 261 -5.60 17.72 15.50
N GLU A 262 -6.10 16.61 14.96
CA GLU A 262 -5.63 15.26 15.33
C GLU A 262 -4.13 15.10 15.04
N LEU A 263 -3.62 15.68 13.96
CA LEU A 263 -2.20 15.64 13.61
C LEU A 263 -1.34 16.50 14.55
N GLU A 264 -1.85 17.65 14.99
CA GLU A 264 -1.11 18.63 15.80
C GLU A 264 -1.12 18.30 17.32
N GLU A 265 -2.13 17.60 17.84
CA GLU A 265 -2.22 17.27 19.27
C GLU A 265 -1.05 16.36 19.74
N PRO A 266 -0.56 16.45 20.99
CA PRO A 266 0.37 15.46 21.51
C PRO A 266 -0.24 14.04 21.44
N SER A 267 0.54 13.03 21.04
CA SER A 267 0.03 11.66 20.98
C SER A 267 -0.37 11.19 22.38
N LYS A 268 -1.67 10.94 22.59
CA LYS A 268 -2.15 10.27 23.80
C LYS A 268 -1.59 8.85 23.78
N ARG A 269 -0.88 8.43 24.84
CA ARG A 269 -0.43 7.02 24.97
C ARG A 269 -1.66 6.13 24.75
N LEU A 270 -1.56 5.15 23.85
CA LEU A 270 -2.61 4.15 23.65
C LEU A 270 -2.92 3.51 25.00
N SER A 271 -4.05 3.87 25.63
CA SER A 271 -4.53 3.12 26.78
C SER A 271 -4.93 1.75 26.28
N THR A 272 -4.33 0.72 26.87
CA THR A 272 -4.77 -0.65 26.67
C THR A 272 -6.22 -0.72 27.15
N ARG A 273 -7.18 -0.73 26.23
CA ARG A 273 -8.58 -1.01 26.57
C ARG A 273 -8.60 -2.33 27.34
N PRO A 274 -9.16 -2.40 28.56
CA PRO A 274 -9.22 -3.66 29.29
C PRO A 274 -9.99 -4.69 28.46
N ALA A 275 -9.50 -5.93 28.44
CA ALA A 275 -10.20 -7.04 27.84
C ALA A 275 -11.65 -7.07 28.35
N ARG A 276 -12.61 -7.05 27.41
CA ARG A 276 -14.03 -7.14 27.71
C ARG A 276 -14.24 -8.49 28.40
N LYS A 277 -14.50 -8.47 29.72
CA LYS A 277 -14.79 -9.69 30.50
C LYS A 277 -15.94 -10.42 29.81
N SER A 278 -15.67 -11.65 29.37
CA SER A 278 -16.71 -12.59 28.94
C SER A 278 -17.65 -12.80 30.12
N ARG A 279 -18.94 -12.44 29.95
CA ARG A 279 -19.98 -12.88 30.87
C ARG A 279 -20.12 -14.40 30.70
N LYS A 280 -19.93 -15.12 31.81
CA LYS A 280 -20.33 -16.52 31.94
C LYS A 280 -21.85 -16.62 31.89
#